data_AF-A0A0D3GDP6-F1
#
_entry.id   AF-A0A0D3GDP6-F1
#
_cell.length_a   1.000
_cell.length_b   1.000
_cell.length_c   1.000
_cell.angle_alpha   90.00
_cell.angle_beta   90.00
_cell.angle_gamma   90.00
#
_symmetry.space_group_name_H-M   'P 1'
#
loop_
_entity.id
_entity.type
_entity.pdbx_description
1 polymer ?
#
loop_
_entity_poly.entity_id
_entity_poly.type
_entity_poly.pdbx_seq_one_letter_code
_entity_poly.pdbx_strand_id
1 'polypeptide(L)'
;MDPCNSSVGTIAYMSPERINTDLNDGAYDGYAGDIWSFGLSILEFYMGKFPFGENLGKQGDWAALMCAICYSDPPEPPAAVSPEFRSFVGYCLQKNPAKRPSAAQLMQHPFVAGPQPQPLAAPPPSS
;
A
#
# COMPACT_ATOMS: atom_id res chain seq x y z
N MET A 1 -18.55 19.12 -19.41
CA MET A 1 -17.85 17.85 -19.67
C MET A 1 -16.40 18.11 -19.36
N ASP A 2 -16.01 17.96 -18.10
CA ASP A 2 -14.61 18.08 -17.70
C ASP A 2 -13.82 16.97 -18.39
N PRO A 3 -12.66 17.27 -19.00
CA PRO A 3 -11.85 16.26 -19.65
C PRO A 3 -11.52 15.18 -18.62
N CYS A 4 -11.83 13.93 -18.97
CA CYS A 4 -11.46 12.77 -18.16
C CYS A 4 -9.95 12.81 -17.90
N ASN A 5 -9.57 13.20 -16.69
CA ASN A 5 -8.21 13.28 -16.20
C ASN A 5 -7.64 11.87 -15.91
N SER A 6 -8.01 10.86 -16.71
CA SER A 6 -7.79 9.44 -16.43
C SER A 6 -6.31 9.06 -16.38
N SER A 7 -5.47 9.75 -17.17
CA SER A 7 -4.01 9.62 -17.13
C SER A 7 -3.40 10.08 -15.81
N VAL A 8 -4.10 10.99 -15.13
CA VAL A 8 -3.58 11.76 -14.00
C VAL A 8 -3.96 11.11 -12.67
N GLY A 9 -5.16 10.52 -12.60
CA GLY A 9 -5.54 9.65 -11.48
C GLY A 9 -4.65 8.41 -11.39
N THR A 10 -4.19 7.86 -12.52
CA THR A 10 -3.39 6.62 -12.55
C THR A 10 -1.96 6.81 -12.02
N ILE A 11 -1.34 7.98 -12.25
CA ILE A 11 0.06 8.25 -11.82
C ILE A 11 0.17 8.28 -10.30
N ALA A 12 -0.84 8.79 -9.60
CA ALA A 12 -0.84 8.89 -8.14
C ALA A 12 -0.73 7.52 -7.44
N TYR A 13 -1.15 6.44 -8.12
CA TYR A 13 -1.07 5.07 -7.60
C TYR A 13 0.13 4.29 -8.16
N MET A 14 0.92 4.86 -9.06
CA MET A 14 2.07 4.16 -9.62
C MET A 14 3.09 3.85 -8.53
N SER A 15 3.72 2.68 -8.66
CA SER A 15 4.80 2.27 -7.79
C SER A 15 6.10 3.01 -8.11
N PRO A 16 7.02 3.13 -7.13
CA PRO A 16 8.30 3.84 -7.28
C PRO A 16 9.09 3.37 -8.50
N GLU A 17 9.22 2.06 -8.69
CA GLU A 17 9.97 1.45 -9.78
C GLU A 17 9.34 1.66 -11.17
N ARG A 18 8.03 1.95 -11.21
CA ARG A 18 7.35 2.33 -12.45
C ARG A 18 7.58 3.79 -12.81
N ILE A 19 7.76 4.66 -11.81
CA ILE A 19 8.04 6.09 -11.99
C ILE A 19 9.51 6.31 -12.32
N ASN A 20 10.40 5.64 -11.59
CA ASN A 20 11.84 5.67 -11.82
C ASN A 20 12.35 4.24 -12.03
N THR A 21 12.58 3.90 -13.30
CA THR A 21 13.06 2.59 -13.73
C THR A 21 14.45 2.25 -13.20
N ASP A 22 15.25 3.25 -12.81
CA ASP A 22 16.61 3.04 -12.29
C ASP A 22 16.62 2.55 -10.84
N LEU A 23 15.50 2.68 -10.10
CA LEU A 23 15.41 2.25 -8.69
C LEU A 23 15.57 0.73 -8.49
N ASN A 24 15.46 -0.05 -9.57
CA ASN A 24 15.51 -1.52 -9.52
C ASN A 24 16.28 -2.11 -10.70
N ASP A 25 17.37 -1.44 -11.12
CA ASP A 25 18.21 -1.87 -12.26
C ASP A 25 17.42 -2.11 -13.56
N GLY A 26 16.34 -1.35 -13.78
CA GLY A 26 15.44 -1.52 -14.93
C GLY A 26 14.51 -2.73 -14.84
N ALA A 27 14.56 -3.53 -13.77
CA ALA A 27 13.66 -4.66 -13.57
C ALA A 27 12.28 -4.19 -13.08
N TYR A 28 11.25 -4.43 -13.89
CA TYR A 28 9.86 -4.13 -13.56
C TYR A 28 9.06 -5.40 -13.31
N ASP A 29 8.51 -5.53 -12.12
CA ASP A 29 7.50 -6.55 -11.78
C ASP A 29 6.13 -5.87 -11.66
N GLY A 30 5.27 -6.07 -12.67
CA GLY A 30 3.94 -5.50 -12.70
C GLY A 30 3.05 -5.97 -11.55
N TYR A 31 3.21 -7.21 -11.09
CA TYR A 31 2.42 -7.73 -9.98
C TYR A 31 2.79 -7.03 -8.68
N ALA A 32 4.08 -6.81 -8.44
CA ALA A 32 4.54 -6.03 -7.30
C ALA A 32 4.05 -4.56 -7.38
N GLY A 33 3.98 -3.99 -8.59
CA GLY A 33 3.39 -2.67 -8.82
C GLY A 33 1.90 -2.59 -8.50
N ASP A 34 1.14 -3.64 -8.83
CA ASP A 34 -0.29 -3.72 -8.49
C ASP A 34 -0.50 -3.80 -6.97
N ILE A 35 0.37 -4.50 -6.23
CA ILE A 35 0.33 -4.56 -4.77
C ILE A 35 0.54 -3.18 -4.12
N TRP A 36 1.46 -2.38 -4.65
CA TRP A 36 1.66 -1.00 -4.20
C TRP A 36 0.40 -0.16 -4.41
N SER A 37 -0.13 -0.19 -5.64
CA SER A 37 -1.33 0.55 -6.04
C SER A 37 -2.51 0.19 -5.12
N PHE A 38 -2.67 -1.09 -4.84
CA PHE A 38 -3.69 -1.62 -3.94
C PHE A 38 -3.53 -1.15 -2.48
N GLY A 39 -2.29 -1.12 -1.97
CA GLY A 39 -1.99 -0.59 -0.64
C GLY A 39 -2.40 0.88 -0.49
N LEU A 40 -2.13 1.70 -1.51
CA LEU A 40 -2.55 3.11 -1.53
C LEU A 40 -4.07 3.25 -1.59
N SER A 41 -4.76 2.46 -2.40
CA SER A 41 -6.22 2.50 -2.50
C SER A 41 -6.90 2.10 -1.17
N ILE A 42 -6.42 1.04 -0.51
CA ILE A 42 -6.97 0.62 0.79
C ILE A 42 -6.76 1.71 1.85
N LEU A 43 -5.59 2.33 1.86
CA LEU A 43 -5.31 3.42 2.78
C LEU A 43 -6.19 4.64 2.50
N GLU A 44 -6.38 4.98 1.22
CA GLU A 44 -7.29 6.05 0.81
C GLU A 44 -8.73 5.77 1.26
N PHE A 45 -9.24 4.54 1.07
CA PHE A 45 -10.57 4.18 1.53
C PHE A 45 -10.73 4.31 3.04
N TYR A 46 -9.70 3.98 3.81
CA TYR A 46 -9.73 4.17 5.26
C TYR A 46 -9.70 5.65 5.64
N MET A 47 -8.87 6.46 4.99
CA MET A 47 -8.69 7.88 5.31
C MET A 47 -9.79 8.78 4.73
N GLY A 48 -10.52 8.31 3.72
CA GLY A 48 -11.46 9.10 2.92
C GLY A 48 -10.80 10.15 2.01
N LYS A 49 -9.46 10.13 1.90
CA LYS A 49 -8.66 11.06 1.10
C LYS A 49 -7.32 10.45 0.73
N PHE A 50 -6.72 10.95 -0.35
CA PHE A 50 -5.46 10.46 -0.87
C PHE A 50 -4.30 10.62 0.15
N PRO A 51 -3.51 9.56 0.41
CA PRO A 51 -2.59 9.51 1.55
C PRO A 51 -1.33 10.39 1.41
N PHE A 52 -0.89 10.74 0.20
CA PHE A 52 0.23 11.69 0.00
C PHE A 52 -0.20 13.16 0.07
N GLY A 53 -1.47 13.43 0.35
CA GLY A 53 -2.01 14.78 0.48
C GLY A 53 -2.76 15.26 -0.76
N GLU A 54 -3.84 16.00 -0.52
CA GLU A 54 -4.78 16.39 -1.58
C GLU A 54 -4.20 17.41 -2.57
N ASN A 55 -3.18 18.18 -2.15
CA ASN A 55 -2.61 19.25 -2.96
C ASN A 55 -1.61 18.74 -4.01
N LEU A 56 -0.89 17.64 -3.70
CA LEU A 56 0.13 17.08 -4.61
C LEU A 56 -0.48 16.44 -5.88
N GLY A 57 -1.77 16.10 -5.86
CA GLY A 57 -2.47 15.46 -6.99
C GLY A 57 -3.52 16.32 -7.71
N LYS A 58 -3.77 17.56 -7.26
CA LYS A 58 -4.87 18.40 -7.80
C LYS A 58 -4.41 19.62 -8.59
N GLN A 59 -3.19 20.14 -8.37
CA GLN A 59 -2.73 21.36 -9.05
C GLN A 59 -1.20 21.34 -9.29
N GLY A 60 -0.77 20.87 -10.46
CA GLY A 60 0.55 21.20 -11.03
C GLY A 60 1.80 20.58 -10.38
N ASP A 61 1.72 20.01 -9.17
CA ASP A 61 2.90 19.53 -8.44
C ASP A 61 3.17 18.02 -8.58
N TRP A 62 3.00 17.51 -9.81
CA TRP A 62 3.24 16.09 -10.12
C TRP A 62 4.69 15.68 -9.93
N ALA A 63 5.62 16.61 -10.15
CA ALA A 63 7.03 16.37 -9.90
C ALA A 63 7.30 16.12 -8.41
N ALA A 64 6.69 16.90 -7.50
CA ALA A 64 6.79 16.61 -6.07
C ALA A 64 6.09 15.32 -5.70
N LEU A 65 4.94 14.98 -6.30
CA LEU A 65 4.27 13.71 -6.02
C LEU A 65 5.15 12.52 -6.44
N MET A 66 5.69 12.54 -7.65
CA MET A 66 6.61 11.52 -8.14
C MET A 66 7.86 11.43 -7.26
N CYS A 67 8.41 12.58 -6.84
CA CYS A 67 9.53 12.63 -5.90
C CYS A 67 9.17 12.00 -4.55
N ALA A 68 7.99 12.28 -4.00
CA ALA A 68 7.52 11.68 -2.75
C ALA A 68 7.31 10.16 -2.89
N ILE A 69 6.68 9.72 -3.98
CA ILE A 69 6.49 8.29 -4.28
C ILE A 69 7.83 7.58 -4.46
N CYS A 70 8.87 8.22 -4.99
CA CYS A 70 10.18 7.58 -5.17
C CYS A 70 11.05 7.63 -3.90
N TYR A 71 11.12 8.78 -3.22
CA TYR A 71 12.21 9.08 -2.29
C TYR A 71 11.77 9.40 -0.86
N SER A 72 10.51 9.79 -0.63
CA SER A 72 10.00 10.00 0.73
C SER A 72 9.53 8.70 1.37
N ASP A 73 9.38 8.67 2.69
CA ASP A 73 8.76 7.54 3.37
C ASP A 73 7.33 7.29 2.83
N PRO A 74 6.92 6.01 2.69
CA PRO A 74 5.56 5.69 2.27
C PRO A 74 4.55 6.20 3.31
N PRO A 75 3.33 6.54 2.91
CA PRO A 75 2.31 7.00 3.84
C PRO A 75 1.91 5.86 4.77
N GLU A 76 1.78 6.20 6.05
CA GLU A 76 1.36 5.25 7.08
C GLU A 76 -0.09 5.48 7.50
N PRO A 77 -0.80 4.41 7.89
CA PRO A 77 -2.09 4.54 8.56
C PRO A 77 -1.98 5.35 9.87
N PRO A 78 -3.06 6.00 10.33
CA PRO A 78 -3.11 6.66 11.64
C PRO A 78 -2.83 5.70 12.81
N ALA A 79 -2.38 6.22 13.96
CA ALA A 79 -2.07 5.38 15.13
C ALA A 79 -3.29 4.61 15.68
N ALA A 80 -4.50 5.09 15.41
CA ALA A 80 -5.75 4.51 15.91
C ALA A 80 -6.25 3.27 15.15
N VAL A 81 -5.59 2.86 14.05
CA VAL A 81 -5.98 1.64 13.32
C VAL A 81 -5.57 0.38 14.07
N SER A 82 -6.16 -0.75 13.70
CA SER A 82 -5.71 -2.04 14.20
C SER A 82 -4.25 -2.32 13.78
N PRO A 83 -3.46 -3.00 14.62
CA PRO A 83 -2.09 -3.41 14.28
C PRO A 83 -2.04 -4.24 13.00
N GLU A 84 -3.06 -5.07 12.75
CA GLU A 84 -3.18 -5.91 11.56
C GLU A 84 -3.35 -5.06 10.31
N PHE A 85 -4.19 -4.02 10.35
CA PHE A 85 -4.34 -3.11 9.21
C PHE A 85 -3.05 -2.34 8.93
N ARG A 86 -2.40 -1.82 9.99
CA ARG A 86 -1.11 -1.14 9.89
C ARG A 86 -0.05 -2.03 9.25
N SER A 87 0.06 -3.27 9.74
CA SER A 87 0.99 -4.26 9.20
C SER A 87 0.69 -4.59 7.73
N PHE A 88 -0.59 -4.77 7.38
CA PHE A 88 -1.01 -5.08 6.01
C PHE A 88 -0.62 -3.97 5.02
N VAL A 89 -0.97 -2.72 5.34
CA VAL A 89 -0.61 -1.55 4.51
C VAL A 89 0.91 -1.40 4.43
N GLY A 90 1.62 -1.60 5.55
CA GLY A 90 3.09 -1.57 5.58
C GLY A 90 3.76 -2.60 4.67
N TYR A 91 3.17 -3.80 4.51
CA TYR A 91 3.67 -4.80 3.55
C TYR A 91 3.41 -4.38 2.09
N CYS A 92 2.25 -3.79 1.80
CA CYS A 92 1.94 -3.34 0.45
C CYS A 92 2.83 -2.17 0.00
N LEU A 93 3.11 -1.22 0.90
CA LEU A 93 3.80 0.04 0.60
C LEU A 93 5.33 -0.04 0.80
N GLN A 94 5.93 -1.19 0.52
CA GLN A 94 7.39 -1.34 0.51
C GLN A 94 7.99 -0.69 -0.75
N LYS A 95 9.01 0.16 -0.59
CA LYS A 95 9.69 0.80 -1.74
C LYS A 95 10.37 -0.22 -2.64
N ASN A 96 11.05 -1.20 -2.04
CA ASN A 96 11.65 -2.30 -2.77
C ASN A 96 10.55 -3.29 -3.20
N PRO A 97 10.30 -3.49 -4.51
CA PRO A 97 9.25 -4.38 -5.00
C PRO A 97 9.49 -5.85 -4.59
N ALA A 98 10.74 -6.29 -4.45
CA ALA A 98 11.06 -7.66 -4.04
C ALA A 98 10.69 -7.96 -2.57
N LYS A 99 10.44 -6.92 -1.77
CA LYS A 99 9.93 -7.06 -0.39
C LYS A 99 8.40 -7.07 -0.31
N ARG A 100 7.71 -6.77 -1.41
CA ARG A 100 6.25 -6.82 -1.43
C ARG A 100 5.80 -8.28 -1.54
N PRO A 101 4.90 -8.74 -0.67
CA PRO A 101 4.30 -10.06 -0.81
C PRO A 101 3.44 -10.13 -2.07
N SER A 102 3.35 -11.32 -2.67
CA SER A 102 2.37 -11.60 -3.72
C SER A 102 0.93 -11.46 -3.20
N ALA A 103 -0.03 -11.27 -4.11
CA ALA A 103 -1.45 -11.26 -3.75
C ALA A 103 -1.89 -12.53 -3.00
N ALA A 104 -1.35 -13.69 -3.38
CA ALA A 104 -1.62 -14.96 -2.70
C ALA A 104 -1.13 -14.96 -1.24
N GLN A 105 0.04 -14.37 -0.98
CA GLN A 105 0.56 -14.22 0.39
C GLN A 105 -0.25 -13.20 1.18
N LEU A 106 -0.67 -12.08 0.57
CA LEU A 106 -1.50 -11.08 1.24
C LEU A 106 -2.88 -11.60 1.65
N MET A 107 -3.48 -12.50 0.87
CA MET A 107 -4.74 -13.15 1.26
C MET A 107 -4.63 -13.97 2.55
N GLN A 108 -3.43 -14.41 2.92
CA GLN A 108 -3.16 -15.14 4.16
C GLN A 108 -2.86 -14.21 5.35
N HIS A 109 -2.72 -12.90 5.11
CA HIS A 109 -2.41 -11.95 6.17
C HIS A 109 -3.57 -11.88 7.18
N PRO A 110 -3.31 -11.75 8.49
CA PRO A 110 -4.36 -11.72 9.53
C PRO A 110 -5.46 -10.68 9.31
N PHE A 111 -5.12 -9.57 8.65
CA PHE A 111 -6.09 -8.54 8.26
C PHE A 111 -7.20 -9.07 7.31
N VAL A 112 -6.86 -9.99 6.41
CA VAL A 112 -7.79 -10.55 5.41
C VAL A 112 -8.33 -11.90 5.85
N ALA A 113 -7.47 -12.80 6.35
CA ALA A 113 -7.85 -14.15 6.76
C ALA A 113 -8.64 -14.18 8.08
N GLY A 114 -8.66 -13.08 8.82
CA GLY A 114 -9.23 -13.01 10.16
C GLY A 114 -8.33 -13.67 11.21
N PRO A 115 -8.71 -13.59 12.49
CA PRO A 115 -7.96 -14.23 13.56
C PRO A 115 -7.90 -15.75 13.34
N GLN A 116 -6.70 -16.32 13.36
CA GLN A 116 -6.58 -17.78 13.43
C GLN A 116 -7.26 -18.27 14.71
N PRO A 117 -8.05 -19.35 14.66
CA PRO A 117 -8.61 -19.93 15.87
C PRO A 117 -7.45 -20.27 16.80
N GLN A 118 -7.39 -19.59 17.96
CA GLN A 118 -6.46 -19.96 19.01
C GLN A 118 -6.77 -21.41 19.39
N PRO A 119 -5.77 -22.31 19.49
CA PRO A 119 -6.01 -23.64 20.02
C PRO A 119 -6.68 -23.47 21.39
N LEU A 120 -7.89 -24.02 21.54
CA LEU A 120 -8.64 -23.98 22.79
C LEU A 120 -7.70 -24.47 23.89
N ALA A 121 -7.32 -23.59 24.81
CA ALA A 121 -6.43 -23.94 25.92
C ALA A 121 -7.02 -25.19 26.59
N ALA A 122 -6.22 -26.26 26.68
CA ALA A 122 -6.65 -27.51 27.28
C ALA A 122 -7.21 -27.21 28.68
N PRO A 123 -8.37 -27.77 29.06
CA PRO A 123 -8.94 -27.53 30.37
C PRO A 123 -7.91 -27.92 31.44
N PRO A 124 -7.79 -27.14 32.53
CA PRO A 124 -6.84 -27.44 33.59
C PRO A 124 -7.12 -28.83 34.16
N PRO A 125 -6.07 -29.60 34.54
CA PRO A 125 -6.26 -30.93 35.10
C PRO A 125 -7.12 -30.85 36.35
N SER A 126 -8.18 -31.64 36.39
CA SER A 126 -9.04 -31.81 37.56
C SER A 126 -8.18 -32.36 38.70
N SER A 127 -8.05 -31.59 39.79
CA SER A 127 -7.49 -32.06 41.06
C SER A 127 -8.54 -32.79 41.88
#